data_AF-A0A8H3CED8-F1
#
_entry.id   AF-A0A8H3CED8-F1
#
_cell.length_a   1.000
_cell.length_b   1.000
_cell.length_c   1.000
_cell.angle_alpha   90.00
_cell.angle_beta   90.00
_cell.angle_gamma   90.00
#
_symmetry.space_group_name_H-M   'P 1'
#
loop_
_entity.id
_entity.type
_entity.pdbx_description
1 polymer ?
#
loop_
_entity_poly.entity_id
_entity_poly.type
_entity_poly.pdbx_seq_one_letter_code
_entity_poly.pdbx_strand_id
1 'polypeptide(L)'
;MPHKRAKRSTREAERKSRQSDLAPTPVSSEPIPKGMARVLGAERVQREYREQLKKKQQEERKGAGRGIELLPGESLREFNRRVEEVHRPLVRGALKRGQGDEKRKGKRKREEEEEVVVEEEVREFETVSSSAPKRLQQAALAPPVFTKGPRGSGVGKSGGKAPAVSMARKVMLEQERARAVEMYRALKASKSEAADPKHA
;
A
#
# COMPACT_ATOMS: atom_id res chain seq x y z
N MET A 1 -37.83 -10.37 32.08
CA MET A 1 -37.17 -9.06 32.23
C MET A 1 -36.96 -8.44 30.85
N PRO A 2 -37.24 -7.15 30.62
CA PRO A 2 -37.05 -6.56 29.31
C PRO A 2 -35.55 -6.41 29.04
N HIS A 3 -34.99 -7.26 28.19
CA HIS A 3 -33.56 -7.23 27.81
C HIS A 3 -33.23 -6.13 26.77
N LYS A 4 -34.12 -5.15 26.56
CA LYS A 4 -33.92 -4.03 25.63
C LYS A 4 -33.79 -2.71 26.40
N ARG A 5 -32.71 -1.98 26.11
CA ARG A 5 -32.50 -0.63 26.64
C ARG A 5 -33.56 0.32 26.09
N ALA A 6 -34.07 1.20 26.94
CA ALA A 6 -34.98 2.27 26.52
C ALA A 6 -34.31 3.21 25.49
N LYS A 7 -35.14 3.98 24.76
CA LYS A 7 -34.66 4.94 23.76
C LYS A 7 -33.64 5.91 24.38
N ARG A 8 -32.69 6.39 23.58
CA ARG A 8 -31.63 7.28 24.07
C ARG A 8 -32.20 8.55 24.71
N SER A 9 -33.26 9.11 24.13
CA SER A 9 -33.95 10.30 24.64
C SER A 9 -34.52 10.09 26.04
N THR A 10 -35.20 8.96 26.29
CA THR A 10 -35.78 8.66 27.60
C THR A 10 -34.69 8.47 28.66
N ARG A 11 -33.58 7.84 28.29
CA ARG A 11 -32.42 7.66 29.20
C ARG A 11 -31.72 8.97 29.54
N GLU A 12 -31.55 9.87 28.58
CA GLU A 12 -30.94 11.18 28.82
C GLU A 12 -31.87 12.10 29.61
N ALA A 13 -33.18 12.04 29.37
CA ALA A 13 -34.18 12.74 30.18
C ALA A 13 -34.19 12.25 31.63
N GLU A 14 -34.19 10.93 31.85
CA GLU A 14 -34.07 10.33 33.19
C GLU A 14 -32.76 10.67 33.89
N ARG A 15 -31.64 10.77 33.15
CA ARG A 15 -30.36 11.15 33.74
C ARG A 15 -30.35 12.62 34.16
N LYS A 16 -30.96 13.50 33.38
CA LYS A 16 -31.08 14.92 33.69
C LYS A 16 -32.04 15.18 34.85
N SER A 17 -33.14 14.42 34.94
CA SER A 17 -34.10 14.52 36.04
C SER A 17 -33.55 13.95 37.35
N ARG A 18 -32.77 12.87 37.28
CA ARG A 18 -31.98 12.33 38.40
C ARG A 18 -30.75 13.23 38.67
N GLN A 19 -30.96 14.54 38.82
CA GLN A 19 -29.92 15.50 39.24
C GLN A 19 -28.99 14.82 40.26
N SER A 20 -27.68 14.93 40.04
CA SER A 20 -26.71 14.24 40.88
C SER A 20 -26.78 14.82 42.29
N ASP A 21 -27.52 14.15 43.16
CA ASP A 21 -27.69 14.47 44.59
C ASP A 21 -26.45 14.05 45.40
N LEU A 22 -25.28 14.26 44.80
CA LEU A 22 -24.00 14.07 45.45
C LEU A 22 -23.55 15.46 45.89
N ALA A 23 -23.32 15.60 47.20
CA ALA A 23 -22.74 16.82 47.76
C ALA A 23 -21.46 17.18 46.98
N PRO A 24 -21.21 18.47 46.70
CA PRO A 24 -20.00 18.89 46.01
C PRO A 24 -18.78 18.37 46.77
N THR A 25 -18.03 17.47 46.14
CA THR A 25 -16.80 16.95 46.70
C THR A 25 -15.74 18.05 46.67
N PRO A 26 -14.92 18.21 47.72
CA PRO A 26 -13.82 19.15 47.67
C PRO A 26 -12.84 18.70 46.57
N VAL A 27 -12.53 19.62 45.66
CA VAL A 27 -11.65 19.43 44.48
C VAL A 27 -10.26 18.85 44.82
N SER A 28 -9.83 18.94 46.08
CA SER A 28 -8.59 18.33 46.58
C SER A 28 -8.66 16.80 46.73
N SER A 29 -9.85 16.24 46.84
CA SER A 29 -10.09 14.79 47.01
C SER A 29 -10.50 14.08 45.72
N GLU A 30 -10.69 14.84 44.62
CA GLU A 30 -11.16 14.26 43.37
C GLU A 30 -10.02 13.52 42.66
N PRO A 31 -10.23 12.25 42.24
CA PRO A 31 -9.27 11.56 41.41
C PRO A 31 -9.11 12.33 40.08
N ILE A 32 -7.88 12.38 39.59
CA ILE A 32 -7.53 13.07 38.33
C ILE A 32 -8.57 12.72 37.25
N PRO A 33 -9.20 13.72 36.61
CA PRO A 33 -10.22 13.49 35.60
C PRO A 33 -9.75 12.48 34.55
N LYS A 34 -10.62 11.54 34.16
CA LYS A 34 -10.26 10.40 33.29
C LYS A 34 -9.57 10.82 31.98
N GLY A 35 -9.92 11.98 31.44
CA GLY A 35 -9.23 12.58 30.29
C GLY A 35 -7.77 12.92 30.60
N MET A 36 -7.51 13.66 31.68
CA MET A 36 -6.16 13.99 32.13
C MET A 36 -5.36 12.76 32.57
N ALA A 37 -5.99 11.79 33.25
CA ALA A 37 -5.34 10.53 33.61
C ALA A 37 -4.85 9.75 32.36
N ARG A 38 -5.59 9.79 31.24
CA ARG A 38 -5.14 9.21 29.97
C ARG A 38 -3.97 10.00 29.37
N VAL A 39 -3.98 11.33 29.45
CA VAL A 39 -2.89 12.16 28.91
C VAL A 39 -1.61 11.95 29.71
N LEU A 40 -1.70 12.01 31.04
CA LEU A 40 -0.56 11.79 31.94
C LEU A 40 -0.03 10.34 31.85
N GLY A 41 -0.91 9.36 31.67
CA GLY A 41 -0.55 7.96 31.47
C GLY A 41 -0.16 7.58 30.04
N ALA A 42 -0.27 8.50 29.07
CA ALA A 42 -0.10 8.17 27.65
C ALA A 42 1.30 7.65 27.33
N GLU A 43 2.32 8.25 27.94
CA GLU A 43 3.71 7.84 27.72
C GLU A 43 3.97 6.41 28.22
N ARG A 44 3.45 6.07 29.40
CA ARG A 44 3.56 4.72 29.96
C ARG A 44 2.91 3.69 29.04
N VAL A 45 1.68 3.96 28.58
CA VAL A 45 0.96 3.07 27.65
C VAL A 45 1.72 2.92 26.32
N GLN A 46 2.29 4.01 25.79
CA GLN A 46 3.09 3.95 24.56
C GLN A 46 4.39 3.15 24.75
N ARG A 47 5.08 3.31 25.89
CA ARG A 47 6.28 2.53 26.23
C ARG A 47 5.95 1.05 26.36
N GLU A 48 4.92 0.69 27.13
CA GLU A 48 4.45 -0.68 27.30
C GLU A 48 4.09 -1.31 25.95
N TYR A 49 3.39 -0.59 25.07
CA TYR A 49 3.05 -1.07 23.72
C TYR A 49 4.30 -1.34 22.87
N ARG A 50 5.27 -0.42 22.87
CA ARG A 50 6.55 -0.58 22.14
C ARG A 50 7.36 -1.75 22.68
N GLU A 51 7.39 -1.94 23.99
CA GLU A 51 8.06 -3.08 24.62
C GLU A 51 7.40 -4.41 24.29
N GLN A 52 6.06 -4.48 24.33
CA GLN A 52 5.32 -5.67 23.90
C GLN A 52 5.58 -6.00 22.43
N LEU A 53 5.66 -4.97 21.56
CA LEU A 53 5.97 -5.16 20.15
C LEU A 53 7.40 -5.71 19.96
N LYS A 54 8.39 -5.21 20.73
CA LYS A 54 9.76 -5.73 20.72
C LYS A 54 9.83 -7.17 21.23
N LYS A 55 9.14 -7.49 22.33
CA LYS A 55 9.07 -8.85 22.89
C LYS A 55 8.48 -9.82 21.87
N LYS A 56 7.35 -9.47 21.25
CA LYS A 56 6.72 -10.29 20.20
C LYS A 56 7.66 -10.54 19.02
N GLN A 57 8.35 -9.51 18.53
CA GLN A 57 9.35 -9.68 17.46
C GLN A 57 10.53 -10.56 17.88
N GLN A 58 10.99 -10.47 19.13
CA GLN A 58 12.04 -11.34 19.64
C GLN A 58 11.57 -12.79 19.77
N GLU A 59 10.35 -13.04 20.21
CA GLU A 59 9.75 -14.38 20.27
C GLU A 59 9.58 -14.97 18.86
N GLU A 60 9.09 -14.18 17.90
CA GLU A 60 8.99 -14.59 16.49
C GLU A 60 10.38 -14.92 15.90
N ARG A 61 11.41 -14.11 16.21
CA ARG A 61 12.80 -14.39 15.80
C ARG A 61 13.38 -15.64 16.45
N LYS A 62 13.08 -15.91 17.72
CA LYS A 62 13.50 -17.14 18.42
C LYS A 62 12.77 -18.38 17.88
N GLY A 63 11.52 -18.24 17.44
CA GLY A 63 10.75 -19.32 16.81
C GLY A 63 11.22 -19.65 15.39
N ALA A 64 11.65 -18.64 14.63
CA ALA A 64 12.11 -18.80 13.24
C ALA A 64 13.49 -19.48 13.09
N GLY A 65 14.25 -19.65 14.18
CA GLY A 65 15.60 -20.21 14.18
C GLY A 65 15.70 -21.74 14.23
N ARG A 66 14.57 -22.46 14.39
CA ARG A 66 14.58 -23.92 14.25
C ARG A 66 14.41 -24.25 12.77
N GLY A 67 15.52 -24.51 12.09
CA GLY A 67 15.51 -24.96 10.69
C GLY A 67 14.57 -26.14 10.52
N ILE A 68 13.72 -26.09 9.49
CA ILE A 68 12.78 -27.18 9.22
C ILE A 68 13.59 -28.26 8.50
N GLU A 69 14.16 -29.16 9.27
CA GLU A 69 14.89 -30.33 8.78
C GLU A 69 13.96 -31.55 8.75
N LEU A 70 14.29 -32.50 7.87
CA LEU A 70 13.64 -33.81 7.83
C LEU A 70 13.99 -34.56 9.11
N LEU A 71 12.98 -34.94 9.91
CA LEU A 71 13.25 -35.78 11.07
C LEU A 71 13.55 -37.21 10.61
N PRO A 72 14.45 -37.93 11.31
CA PRO A 72 14.74 -39.32 10.97
C PRO A 72 13.48 -40.17 11.11
N GLY A 73 13.08 -40.83 10.01
CA GLY A 73 11.88 -41.68 9.95
C GLY A 73 10.59 -40.97 9.55
N GLU A 74 10.61 -39.66 9.33
CA GLU A 74 9.44 -38.91 8.83
C GLU A 74 9.30 -39.06 7.31
N SER A 75 8.07 -39.21 6.80
CA SER A 75 7.84 -39.18 5.35
C SER A 75 7.92 -37.75 4.81
N LEU A 76 8.29 -37.59 3.53
CA LEU A 76 8.35 -36.27 2.88
C LEU A 76 7.01 -35.52 2.95
N ARG A 77 5.88 -36.24 3.03
CA ARG A 77 4.54 -35.66 3.16
C ARG A 77 4.32 -34.99 4.51
N GLU A 78 4.77 -35.60 5.60
CA GLU A 78 4.71 -35.02 6.95
C GLU A 78 5.65 -33.83 7.08
N PHE A 79 6.84 -33.93 6.49
CA PHE A 79 7.79 -32.81 6.41
C PHE A 79 7.15 -31.60 5.71
N ASN A 80 6.59 -31.80 4.52
CA ASN A 80 5.91 -30.73 3.78
C ASN A 80 4.75 -30.11 4.58
N ARG A 81 4.00 -30.91 5.35
CA ARG A 81 2.94 -30.41 6.22
C ARG A 81 3.47 -29.49 7.31
N ARG A 82 4.58 -29.86 7.99
CA ARG A 82 5.22 -28.99 8.98
C ARG A 82 5.78 -27.72 8.37
N VAL A 83 6.41 -27.81 7.20
CA VAL A 83 6.89 -26.66 6.43
C VAL A 83 5.72 -25.69 6.18
N GLU A 84 4.60 -26.20 5.66
CA GLU A 84 3.40 -25.40 5.42
C GLU A 84 2.82 -24.79 6.70
N GLU A 85 2.83 -25.51 7.82
CA GLU A 85 2.32 -25.00 9.10
C GLU A 85 3.18 -23.86 9.66
N VAL A 86 4.51 -23.94 9.54
CA VAL A 86 5.43 -22.87 9.95
C VAL A 86 5.29 -21.64 9.06
N HIS A 87 5.11 -21.81 7.75
CA HIS A 87 4.95 -20.70 6.81
C HIS A 87 3.52 -20.16 6.70
N ARG A 88 2.50 -20.93 7.11
CA ARG A 88 1.08 -20.57 7.09
C ARG A 88 0.77 -19.19 7.65
N PRO A 89 1.27 -18.78 8.85
CA PRO A 89 0.97 -17.45 9.39
C PRO A 89 1.53 -16.32 8.53
N LEU A 90 2.70 -16.48 7.91
CA LEU A 90 3.29 -15.49 7.01
C LEU A 90 2.45 -15.35 5.74
N VAL A 91 2.10 -16.47 5.12
CA VAL A 91 1.26 -16.51 3.90
C VAL A 91 -0.14 -15.94 4.20
N ARG A 92 -0.76 -16.33 5.31
CA ARG A 92 -2.06 -15.80 5.75
C ARG A 92 -2.00 -14.29 6.04
N GLY A 93 -0.91 -13.82 6.64
CA GLY A 93 -0.67 -12.40 6.88
C GLY A 93 -0.52 -11.61 5.58
N ALA A 94 0.21 -12.14 4.60
CA ALA A 94 0.34 -11.55 3.27
C ALA A 94 -1.02 -11.49 2.53
N LEU A 95 -1.77 -12.58 2.50
CA LEU A 95 -3.10 -12.63 1.88
C LEU A 95 -4.09 -11.65 2.53
N LYS A 96 -4.08 -11.54 3.86
CA LYS A 96 -4.96 -10.60 4.59
C LYS A 96 -4.61 -9.14 4.28
N ARG A 97 -3.32 -8.81 4.11
CA ARG A 97 -2.88 -7.48 3.70
C ARG A 97 -3.34 -7.17 2.26
N GLY A 98 -3.15 -8.11 1.34
CA GLY A 98 -3.60 -7.97 -0.05
C GLY A 98 -5.11 -7.76 -0.20
N GLN A 99 -5.93 -8.53 0.52
CA GLN A 99 -7.40 -8.35 0.49
C GLN A 99 -7.87 -7.00 1.03
N GLY A 100 -7.15 -6.43 2.00
CA GLY A 100 -7.44 -5.10 2.53
C GLY A 100 -7.25 -4.02 1.47
N ASP A 101 -6.18 -4.14 0.68
CA ASP A 101 -5.88 -3.21 -0.41
C ASP A 101 -6.82 -3.39 -1.60
N GLU A 102 -7.22 -4.63 -1.93
CA GLU A 102 -8.24 -4.89 -2.94
C GLU A 102 -9.60 -4.31 -2.57
N LYS A 103 -10.06 -4.49 -1.32
CA LYS A 103 -11.32 -3.90 -0.84
C LYS A 103 -11.28 -2.38 -0.85
N ARG A 104 -10.15 -1.77 -0.44
CA ARG A 104 -9.97 -0.32 -0.49
C ARG A 104 -9.92 0.20 -1.92
N LYS A 105 -9.27 -0.53 -2.83
CA LYS A 105 -9.22 -0.18 -4.26
C LYS A 105 -10.61 -0.32 -4.91
N GLY A 106 -11.38 -1.34 -4.55
CA GLY A 106 -12.77 -1.50 -4.99
C GLY A 106 -13.69 -0.40 -4.46
N LYS A 107 -13.53 0.02 -3.19
CA LYS A 107 -14.29 1.15 -2.63
C LYS A 107 -13.92 2.47 -3.31
N ARG A 108 -12.64 2.74 -3.51
CA ARG A 108 -12.16 3.93 -4.23
C ARG A 108 -12.64 3.98 -5.67
N LYS A 109 -12.66 2.83 -6.37
CA LYS A 109 -13.23 2.75 -7.72
C LYS A 109 -14.72 3.05 -7.74
N ARG A 110 -15.49 2.54 -6.78
CA ARG A 110 -16.92 2.85 -6.66
C ARG A 110 -17.17 4.31 -6.31
N GLU A 111 -16.35 4.90 -5.44
CA GLU A 111 -16.41 6.32 -5.09
C GLU A 111 -16.03 7.19 -6.31
N GLU A 112 -14.99 6.82 -7.08
CA GLU A 112 -14.64 7.49 -8.35
C GLU A 112 -15.75 7.30 -9.42
N GLU A 113 -16.39 6.13 -9.50
CA GLU A 113 -17.51 5.88 -10.42
C GLU A 113 -18.78 6.64 -9.99
N GLU A 114 -19.09 6.75 -8.70
CA GLU A 114 -20.19 7.56 -8.17
C GLU A 114 -19.93 9.07 -8.34
N GLU A 115 -18.69 9.54 -8.16
CA GLU A 115 -18.30 10.93 -8.41
C GLU A 115 -18.38 11.29 -9.92
N VAL A 116 -18.01 10.36 -10.82
CA VAL A 116 -18.14 10.56 -12.27
C VAL A 116 -19.62 10.58 -12.71
N VAL A 117 -20.50 9.81 -12.08
CA VAL A 117 -21.95 9.82 -12.38
C VAL A 117 -22.63 11.12 -11.91
N VAL A 118 -22.12 11.78 -10.86
CA VAL A 118 -22.66 13.06 -10.38
C VAL A 118 -22.17 14.25 -11.23
N GLU A 119 -21.01 14.14 -11.88
CA GLU A 119 -20.51 15.16 -12.83
C GLU A 119 -21.07 15.03 -14.25
N GLU A 120 -21.74 13.92 -14.60
CA GLU A 120 -22.31 13.65 -15.94
C GLU A 120 -23.75 14.16 -16.16
N GLU A 121 -24.34 14.91 -15.23
CA GLU A 121 -25.59 15.66 -15.50
C GLU A 121 -25.31 17.02 -16.17
N VAL A 122 -24.52 17.05 -17.26
CA VAL A 122 -24.40 18.23 -18.13
C VAL A 122 -24.35 17.84 -19.62
N ARG A 123 -25.51 18.05 -20.26
CA ARG A 123 -25.79 18.46 -21.67
C ARG A 123 -25.63 17.43 -22.80
N GLU A 124 -26.79 17.07 -23.34
CA GLU A 124 -27.05 16.14 -24.46
C GLU A 124 -26.58 16.61 -25.87
N PHE A 125 -25.73 17.63 -25.99
CA PHE A 125 -25.27 18.07 -27.32
C PHE A 125 -23.95 18.82 -27.23
N GLU A 126 -22.86 18.05 -27.19
CA GLU A 126 -21.61 18.38 -27.88
C GLU A 126 -20.81 17.10 -28.15
N THR A 127 -21.11 16.51 -29.31
CA THR A 127 -20.16 15.67 -30.07
C THR A 127 -19.05 16.62 -30.57
N VAL A 128 -17.76 16.32 -30.79
CA VAL A 128 -16.99 15.18 -31.31
C VAL A 128 -15.51 15.45 -30.89
N SER A 129 -14.57 14.52 -30.72
CA SER A 129 -13.75 13.95 -31.81
C SER A 129 -12.41 13.45 -31.23
N SER A 130 -12.19 12.13 -31.16
CA SER A 130 -10.82 11.61 -31.13
C SER A 130 -10.48 11.17 -32.55
N SER A 131 -9.61 11.91 -33.24
CA SER A 131 -9.28 11.72 -34.66
C SER A 131 -8.48 10.44 -34.98
N ALA A 132 -8.58 9.39 -34.17
CA ALA A 132 -7.93 8.11 -34.41
C ALA A 132 -8.95 7.13 -35.01
N PRO A 133 -8.74 6.64 -36.25
CA PRO A 133 -9.62 5.64 -36.85
C PRO A 133 -9.61 4.36 -36.01
N LYS A 134 -10.77 4.02 -35.43
CA LYS A 134 -11.00 2.84 -34.58
C LYS A 134 -11.03 1.52 -35.39
N ARG A 135 -10.21 1.39 -36.44
CA ARG A 135 -10.09 0.12 -37.18
C ARG A 135 -9.16 -0.80 -36.39
N LEU A 136 -9.67 -1.98 -36.06
CA LEU A 136 -8.99 -3.02 -35.26
C LEU A 136 -7.55 -3.28 -35.74
N GLN A 137 -7.34 -3.28 -37.06
CA GLN A 137 -6.07 -3.57 -37.72
C GLN A 137 -5.05 -2.41 -37.57
N GLN A 138 -5.51 -1.15 -37.51
CA GLN A 138 -4.63 0.01 -37.34
C GLN A 138 -4.18 0.18 -35.88
N ALA A 139 -5.01 -0.20 -34.91
CA ALA A 139 -4.63 -0.21 -33.50
C ALA A 139 -3.58 -1.29 -33.17
N ALA A 140 -3.61 -2.43 -33.89
CA ALA A 140 -2.66 -3.53 -33.69
C ALA A 140 -1.28 -3.27 -34.31
N LEU A 141 -1.23 -2.51 -35.43
CA LEU A 141 0.01 -2.18 -36.14
C LEU A 141 0.65 -0.85 -35.67
N ALA A 142 -0.10 -0.01 -34.96
CA ALA A 142 0.43 1.25 -34.46
C ALA A 142 1.48 0.99 -33.37
N PRO A 143 2.66 1.64 -33.43
CA PRO A 143 3.63 1.54 -32.34
C PRO A 143 3.00 2.08 -31.04
N PRO A 144 3.24 1.44 -29.88
CA PRO A 144 2.59 1.81 -28.64
C PRO A 144 3.02 3.23 -28.22
N VAL A 145 2.06 4.15 -28.15
CA VAL A 145 2.28 5.53 -27.68
C VAL A 145 1.91 5.62 -26.20
N PHE A 146 2.88 5.86 -25.31
CA PHE A 146 2.64 6.03 -23.89
C PHE A 146 2.09 7.42 -23.59
N THR A 147 0.77 7.60 -23.71
CA THR A 147 0.18 8.93 -23.55
C THR A 147 0.06 9.39 -22.10
N LYS A 148 0.04 8.50 -21.09
CA LYS A 148 0.10 8.86 -19.65
C LYS A 148 0.72 7.73 -18.81
N GLY A 149 1.71 8.06 -17.96
CA GLY A 149 2.26 7.13 -16.96
C GLY A 149 1.29 6.88 -15.78
N PRO A 150 1.54 5.88 -14.92
CA PRO A 150 0.67 5.58 -13.78
C PRO A 150 0.52 6.80 -12.86
N ARG A 151 -0.73 7.06 -12.41
CA ARG A 151 -1.08 8.20 -11.54
C ARG A 151 -0.11 8.29 -10.35
N GLY A 152 0.52 9.45 -10.17
CA GLY A 152 1.50 9.71 -9.10
C GLY A 152 2.97 9.43 -9.44
N SER A 153 3.28 8.86 -10.62
CA SER A 153 4.67 8.55 -11.00
C SER A 153 5.47 9.73 -11.55
N GLY A 154 4.83 10.87 -11.85
CA GLY A 154 5.48 12.05 -12.43
C GLY A 154 6.02 11.85 -13.86
N VAL A 155 5.94 10.64 -14.40
CA VAL A 155 6.39 10.29 -15.76
C VAL A 155 5.49 10.97 -16.78
N GLY A 156 6.07 11.92 -17.52
CA GLY A 156 5.39 12.69 -18.57
C GLY A 156 5.13 14.16 -18.24
N LYS A 157 5.48 14.66 -17.04
CA LYS A 157 5.40 16.10 -16.72
C LYS A 157 6.76 16.76 -16.94
N SER A 158 6.82 17.83 -17.72
CA SER A 158 8.03 18.64 -17.89
C SER A 158 8.54 19.11 -16.52
N GLY A 159 9.68 18.58 -16.08
CA GLY A 159 10.27 18.85 -14.76
C GLY A 159 9.90 17.87 -13.63
N GLY A 160 9.19 16.78 -13.91
CA GLY A 160 8.94 15.72 -12.92
C GLY A 160 10.22 14.96 -12.56
N LYS A 161 10.63 14.96 -11.28
CA LYS A 161 11.73 14.12 -10.80
C LYS A 161 11.40 12.65 -11.08
N ALA A 162 12.33 11.96 -11.74
CA ALA A 162 12.21 10.54 -12.03
C ALA A 162 11.89 9.75 -10.74
N PRO A 163 11.05 8.70 -10.82
CA PRO A 163 10.72 7.89 -9.65
C PRO A 163 12.01 7.38 -9.01
N ALA A 164 12.13 7.47 -7.68
CA ALA A 164 13.30 7.03 -6.94
C ALA A 164 13.57 5.54 -7.24
N VAL A 165 14.56 5.26 -8.09
CA VAL A 165 14.94 3.92 -8.51
C VAL A 165 15.71 3.27 -7.35
N SER A 166 15.38 2.02 -6.99
CA SER A 166 16.14 1.29 -5.98
C SER A 166 17.61 1.15 -6.39
N MET A 167 18.53 1.15 -5.42
CA MET A 167 19.98 1.08 -5.71
C MET A 167 20.36 -0.11 -6.61
N ALA A 168 19.74 -1.27 -6.41
CA ALA A 168 19.94 -2.44 -7.25
C ALA A 168 19.56 -2.19 -8.73
N ARG A 169 18.43 -1.52 -8.96
CA ARG A 169 17.99 -1.18 -10.32
C ARG A 169 18.84 -0.08 -10.95
N LYS A 170 19.39 0.84 -10.15
CA LYS A 170 20.36 1.85 -10.62
C LYS A 170 21.64 1.20 -11.16
N VAL A 171 22.17 0.19 -10.45
CA VAL A 171 23.36 -0.56 -10.90
C VAL A 171 23.12 -1.27 -12.23
N MET A 172 21.97 -1.93 -12.41
CA MET A 172 21.66 -2.59 -13.70
C MET A 172 21.56 -1.59 -14.86
N LEU A 173 20.91 -0.43 -14.64
CA LEU A 173 20.80 0.61 -15.66
C LEU A 173 22.16 1.21 -16.03
N GLU A 174 23.08 1.34 -15.07
CA GLU A 174 24.44 1.82 -15.31
C GLU A 174 25.26 0.82 -16.16
N GLN A 175 25.09 -0.48 -15.92
CA GLN A 175 25.71 -1.53 -16.75
C GLN A 175 25.17 -1.52 -18.19
N GLU A 176 23.86 -1.40 -18.36
CA GLU A 176 23.24 -1.30 -19.68
C GLU A 176 23.70 -0.05 -20.43
N ARG A 177 23.83 1.08 -19.71
CA ARG A 177 24.35 2.33 -20.28
C ARG A 177 25.78 2.18 -20.77
N ALA A 178 26.66 1.52 -20.00
CA ALA A 178 28.04 1.29 -20.41
C ALA A 178 28.11 0.47 -21.72
N ARG A 179 27.36 -0.64 -21.79
CA ARG A 179 27.28 -1.48 -22.99
C ARG A 179 26.74 -0.71 -24.20
N ALA A 180 25.71 0.12 -24.01
CA ALA A 180 25.15 0.92 -25.10
C ALA A 180 26.16 1.95 -25.64
N VAL A 181 26.94 2.58 -24.75
CA VAL A 181 27.98 3.53 -25.15
C VAL A 181 29.11 2.82 -25.91
N GLU A 182 29.52 1.63 -25.47
CA GLU A 182 30.51 0.81 -26.16
C GLU A 182 30.05 0.44 -27.58
N MET A 183 28.82 -0.07 -27.72
CA MET A 183 28.25 -0.38 -29.03
C MET A 183 28.15 0.85 -29.93
N TYR A 184 27.72 1.99 -29.37
CA TYR A 184 27.64 3.23 -30.14
C TYR A 184 29.02 3.74 -30.57
N ARG A 185 30.04 3.60 -29.73
CA ARG A 185 31.43 3.95 -30.07
C ARG A 185 31.96 3.06 -31.19
N ALA A 186 31.72 1.75 -31.13
CA ALA A 186 32.12 0.82 -32.17
C ALA A 186 31.42 1.13 -33.51
N LEU A 187 30.11 1.38 -33.49
CA LEU A 187 29.35 1.77 -34.69
C LEU A 187 29.80 3.13 -35.25
N LYS A 188 30.20 4.06 -34.39
CA LYS A 188 30.72 5.35 -34.84
C LYS A 188 32.11 5.22 -35.46
N ALA A 189 32.96 4.38 -34.89
CA ALA A 189 34.29 4.07 -35.43
C ALA A 189 34.18 3.39 -36.81
N SER A 190 33.33 2.37 -36.94
CA SER A 190 33.11 1.72 -38.24
C SER A 190 32.48 2.66 -39.27
N LYS A 191 31.61 3.58 -38.83
CA LYS A 191 31.05 4.62 -39.72
C LYS A 191 32.08 5.65 -40.15
N SER A 192 33.04 6.02 -39.30
CA SER A 192 34.16 6.89 -39.72
C SER A 192 35.14 6.18 -40.64
N GLU A 193 35.46 4.91 -40.38
CA GLU A 193 36.32 4.11 -41.26
C GLU A 193 35.70 3.93 -42.66
N ALA A 194 34.38 3.69 -42.72
CA ALA A 194 33.65 3.63 -43.99
C ALA A 194 33.53 5.00 -44.71
N ALA A 195 33.75 6.10 -44.00
CA ALA A 195 33.67 7.46 -44.54
C ALA A 195 35.04 8.03 -44.96
N ASP A 196 36.15 7.35 -44.63
CA ASP A 196 37.48 7.71 -45.11
C ASP A 196 37.67 7.16 -46.54
N PRO A 197 37.69 8.00 -47.59
CA PRO A 197 37.74 7.57 -48.98
C PRO A 197 39.14 7.07 -49.43
N LYS A 198 40.04 6.75 -48.50
CA LYS A 198 41.42 6.32 -48.80
C LYS A 198 41.58 4.82 -49.06
N HIS A 199 40.51 4.03 -48.89
CA HIS A 199 40.51 2.58 -49.13
C HIS A 199 39.33 2.10 -50.00
N ALA A 200 38.75 2.98 -50.82
CA ALA A 200 37.87 2.59 -51.93
C ALA A 200 38.67 2.56 -53.24
#